data_AF-A0A2H5QC61-F1
#
_entry.id   AF-A0A2H5QC61-F1
#
_cell.length_a   1.000
_cell.length_b   1.000
_cell.length_c   1.000
_cell.angle_alpha   90.00
_cell.angle_beta   90.00
_cell.angle_gamma   90.00
#
_symmetry.space_group_name_H-M   'P 1'
#
loop_
_entity.id
_entity.type
_entity.pdbx_description
1 polymer ?
#
loop_
_entity_poly.entity_id
_entity_poly.type
_entity_poly.pdbx_seq_one_letter_code
_entity_poly.pdbx_strand_id
1 'polypeptide(L)'
;MILMLNTQNLVDGHIKWSVNSVVSHKFPYIPYLIALKENITDAFDQTSPPEAYDFENYDIFNVAKKPNATIGNGIYKLNFNATVFYRMRIADNPRAWAFRCHIEAHFYLGMGVVFAEGIERIGPLPSSIMGYMSRN
;
A
#
# COMPACT_ATOMS: atom_id res chain seq x y z
N MET A 1 -13.17 8.16 -0.54
CA MET A 1 -12.21 9.15 -1.10
C MET A 1 -10.93 8.98 -0.31
N ILE A 2 -9.80 8.74 -0.97
CA ILE A 2 -8.53 8.48 -0.28
C ILE A 2 -7.69 9.76 -0.26
N LEU A 3 -7.34 10.24 0.94
CA LEU A 3 -6.47 11.38 1.18
C LEU A 3 -5.16 10.88 1.78
N MET A 4 -4.05 11.11 1.08
CA MET A 4 -2.73 10.62 1.47
C MET A 4 -1.87 11.75 2.02
N LEU A 5 -1.64 11.74 3.33
CA LEU A 5 -0.66 12.57 4.01
C LEU A 5 0.68 11.85 4.04
N ASN A 6 1.72 12.50 3.54
CA ASN A 6 3.08 12.00 3.59
C ASN A 6 3.82 12.66 4.75
N THR A 7 4.43 11.85 5.62
CA THR A 7 5.19 12.34 6.77
C THR A 7 6.49 11.57 6.95
N GLN A 8 7.48 12.24 7.54
CA GLN A 8 8.69 11.61 8.05
C GLN A 8 8.51 11.39 9.57
N ASN A 9 8.77 10.17 10.03
CA ASN A 9 8.46 9.72 11.38
C ASN A 9 9.66 8.98 11.99
N LEU A 10 9.68 8.86 13.32
CA LEU A 10 10.68 8.08 14.05
C LEU A 10 10.03 6.79 14.53
N VAL A 11 10.40 5.65 13.94
CA VAL A 11 9.87 4.33 14.27
C VAL A 11 11.03 3.48 14.78
N ASP A 12 10.92 2.96 16.00
CA ASP A 12 11.96 2.15 16.65
C ASP A 12 13.36 2.80 16.62
N GLY A 13 13.43 4.12 16.81
CA GLY A 13 14.68 4.88 16.78
C GLY A 13 15.25 5.16 15.37
N HIS A 14 14.54 4.77 14.30
CA HIS A 14 14.97 4.97 12.92
C HIS A 14 14.04 5.94 12.20
N ILE A 15 14.62 6.80 11.36
CA ILE A 15 13.83 7.67 10.48
C ILE A 15 13.17 6.81 9.40
N LYS A 16 11.85 6.93 9.27
CA LYS A 16 11.04 6.26 8.25
C LYS A 16 10.11 7.27 7.58
N TRP A 17 9.67 6.94 6.38
CA TRP A 17 8.60 7.65 5.71
C TRP A 17 7.30 6.88 5.84
N SER A 18 6.20 7.59 6.07
CA SER A 18 4.88 6.99 6.19
C SER A 18 3.86 7.71 5.31
N VAL A 19 2.83 6.97 4.93
CA VAL A 19 1.60 7.49 4.33
C VAL A 19 0.47 7.24 5.32
N ASN A 20 -0.23 8.30 5.73
CA ASN A 20 -1.28 8.23 6.76
C ASN A 20 -0.82 7.52 8.05
N SER A 21 0.41 7.78 8.52
CA SER A 21 1.03 7.14 9.69
C SER A 21 1.29 5.63 9.55
N VAL A 22 1.29 5.09 8.33
CA VAL A 22 1.68 3.70 8.00
C VAL A 22 2.95 3.69 7.17
N VAL A 23 3.96 2.95 7.63
CA VAL A 23 5.23 2.73 6.94
C VAL A 23 5.14 1.44 6.14
N SER A 24 5.17 1.53 4.81
CA SER A 24 5.15 0.37 3.90
C SER A 24 6.55 -0.23 3.72
N HIS A 25 7.18 -0.67 4.81
CA HIS A 25 8.57 -1.17 4.79
C HIS A 25 8.69 -2.68 4.52
N LYS A 26 7.64 -3.45 4.80
CA LYS A 26 7.69 -4.92 4.78
C LYS A 26 6.81 -5.48 3.67
N PHE A 27 7.36 -5.63 2.47
CA PHE A 27 6.67 -6.35 1.40
C PHE A 27 6.54 -7.84 1.76
N PRO A 28 5.40 -8.48 1.45
CA PRO A 28 5.21 -9.90 1.68
C PRO A 28 6.14 -10.73 0.80
N TYR A 29 6.52 -11.92 1.28
CA TYR A 29 7.30 -12.88 0.49
C TYR A 29 6.50 -13.40 -0.72
N ILE A 30 5.19 -13.59 -0.52
CA ILE A 30 4.25 -13.93 -1.60
C ILE A 30 3.79 -12.61 -2.25
N PRO A 31 4.00 -12.41 -3.57
CA PRO A 31 3.54 -11.21 -4.26
C PRO A 31 2.04 -10.96 -4.08
N TYR A 32 1.64 -9.71 -3.83
CA TYR A 32 0.23 -9.34 -3.58
C TYR A 32 -0.73 -9.88 -4.64
N LEU A 33 -0.35 -9.80 -5.92
CA LEU A 33 -1.20 -10.31 -7.01
C LEU A 33 -1.48 -11.81 -6.88
N ILE A 34 -0.47 -12.60 -6.50
CA ILE A 34 -0.61 -14.05 -6.29
C ILE A 34 -1.45 -14.28 -5.04
N ALA A 35 -1.12 -13.63 -3.93
CA ALA A 35 -1.86 -13.77 -2.68
C ALA A 35 -3.36 -13.44 -2.84
N LEU A 36 -3.68 -12.38 -3.57
CA LEU A 36 -5.07 -12.00 -3.84
C LEU A 36 -5.77 -12.96 -4.80
N LYS A 37 -5.08 -13.44 -5.84
CA LYS A 37 -5.67 -14.34 -6.85
C LYS A 37 -5.93 -15.74 -6.32
N GLU A 38 -5.02 -16.26 -5.50
CA GLU A 38 -5.06 -17.59 -4.90
C GLU A 38 -5.71 -17.58 -3.50
N ASN A 39 -6.22 -16.42 -3.05
CA ASN A 39 -6.89 -16.23 -1.77
C ASN A 39 -6.04 -16.67 -0.54
N ILE A 40 -4.75 -16.33 -0.57
CA ILE A 40 -3.78 -16.62 0.51
C ILE A 40 -3.83 -15.48 1.54
N THR A 41 -4.55 -15.69 2.64
CA THR A 41 -4.89 -14.63 3.60
C THR A 41 -3.77 -14.33 4.60
N ASP A 42 -2.83 -15.24 4.81
CA ASP A 42 -1.70 -15.12 5.74
C ASP A 42 -0.47 -14.43 5.13
N ALA A 43 -0.50 -14.13 3.83
CA ALA A 43 0.60 -13.48 3.13
C ALA A 43 0.84 -12.01 3.57
N PHE A 44 -0.23 -11.27 3.88
CA PHE A 44 -0.19 -9.85 4.27
C PHE A 44 -1.41 -9.46 5.10
N ASP A 45 -1.37 -8.29 5.76
CA ASP A 45 -2.49 -7.77 6.53
C ASP A 45 -3.71 -7.49 5.62
N GLN A 46 -4.81 -8.16 5.91
CA GLN A 46 -6.04 -8.01 5.13
C GLN A 46 -6.80 -6.72 5.42
N THR A 47 -6.43 -6.03 6.51
CA THR A 47 -6.98 -4.74 6.90
C THR A 47 -6.49 -3.66 5.94
N SER A 48 -7.42 -2.91 5.34
CA SER A 48 -7.05 -1.78 4.50
C SER A 48 -6.41 -0.66 5.34
N PRO A 49 -5.35 0.00 4.83
CA PRO A 49 -4.76 1.15 5.48
C PRO A 49 -5.76 2.30 5.63
N PRO A 50 -5.50 3.27 6.53
CA PRO A 50 -6.39 4.42 6.72
C PRO A 50 -6.57 5.23 5.43
N GLU A 51 -7.81 5.40 4.97
CA GLU A 51 -8.11 6.17 3.76
C GLU A 51 -7.89 7.68 3.91
N ALA A 52 -7.82 8.22 5.12
CA ALA A 52 -7.67 9.64 5.37
C ALA A 52 -6.84 9.92 6.63
N TYR A 53 -6.47 11.19 6.78
CA TYR A 53 -5.92 11.77 8.00
C TYR A 53 -6.86 12.85 8.52
N ASP A 54 -6.62 13.32 9.74
CA ASP A 54 -7.39 14.40 10.37
C ASP A 54 -7.10 15.75 9.70
N PHE A 55 -7.71 15.99 8.53
CA PHE A 55 -7.43 17.18 7.72
C PHE A 55 -7.80 18.50 8.40
N GLU A 56 -8.74 18.48 9.36
CA GLU A 56 -9.20 19.67 10.06
C GLU A 56 -8.19 20.13 11.11
N ASN A 57 -7.57 19.18 11.81
CA ASN A 57 -6.69 19.49 12.96
C ASN A 57 -5.20 19.20 12.70
N TYR A 58 -4.87 18.56 11.57
CA TYR A 58 -3.49 18.25 11.23
C TYR A 58 -2.77 19.49 10.67
N ASP A 59 -1.77 19.94 11.41
CA ASP A 59 -0.95 21.07 11.04
C ASP A 59 0.24 20.62 10.18
N ILE A 60 0.19 20.93 8.89
CA ILE A 60 1.23 20.58 7.92
C ILE A 60 2.47 21.49 7.98
N PHE A 61 2.39 22.63 8.68
CA PHE A 61 3.51 23.58 8.80
C PHE A 61 4.41 23.26 10.00
N ASN A 62 3.94 22.40 10.91
CA ASN A 62 4.69 21.94 12.06
C ASN A 62 5.19 20.50 11.89
N VAL A 63 6.19 20.13 12.69
CA VAL A 63 6.70 18.75 12.75
C VAL A 63 5.56 17.81 13.15
N ALA A 64 5.52 16.62 12.54
CA ALA A 64 4.47 15.63 12.75
C ALA A 64 4.27 15.32 14.25
N LYS A 65 3.06 15.60 14.77
CA LYS A 65 2.71 15.42 16.19
C LYS A 65 2.68 13.95 16.64
N LYS A 66 2.55 13.00 15.71
CA LYS A 66 2.62 11.55 15.95
C LYS A 66 3.94 10.99 15.40
N PRO A 67 5.04 10.95 16.18
CA PRO A 67 6.28 10.33 15.71
C PRO A 67 6.12 8.82 15.52
N ASN A 68 5.20 8.18 16.24
CA ASN A 68 5.00 6.74 16.18
C ASN A 68 4.09 6.37 15.00
N ALA A 69 4.70 6.13 13.84
CA ALA A 69 4.04 5.46 12.72
C ALA A 69 4.08 3.94 12.93
N THR A 70 3.10 3.24 12.36
CA THR A 70 3.02 1.77 12.42
C THR A 70 3.65 1.17 11.17
N ILE A 71 4.35 0.05 11.31
CA ILE A 71 4.81 -0.72 10.15
C ILE A 71 3.65 -1.59 9.68
N GLY A 72 3.30 -1.50 8.40
CA GLY A 72 2.18 -2.25 7.83
C GLY A 72 2.46 -2.70 6.40
N ASN A 73 1.71 -3.70 5.96
CA ASN A 73 1.72 -4.21 4.59
C ASN A 73 0.30 -4.42 4.04
N GLY A 74 -0.69 -3.79 4.67
CA GLY A 74 -2.04 -3.71 4.15
C GLY A 74 -2.11 -2.92 2.86
N ILE A 75 -3.12 -3.21 2.04
CA ILE A 75 -3.32 -2.59 0.72
C ILE A 75 -4.70 -1.98 0.62
N TYR A 76 -4.84 -0.98 -0.25
CA TYR A 76 -6.14 -0.41 -0.59
C TYR A 76 -6.82 -1.32 -1.62
N LYS A 77 -7.98 -1.88 -1.26
CA LYS A 77 -8.82 -2.67 -2.16
C LYS A 77 -9.85 -1.73 -2.79
N LEU A 78 -9.72 -1.47 -4.08
CA LEU A 78 -10.62 -0.58 -4.81
C LEU A 78 -11.69 -1.40 -5.52
N ASN A 79 -12.92 -0.87 -5.51
CA ASN A 79 -13.96 -1.38 -6.38
C ASN A 79 -13.58 -1.12 -7.85
N PHE A 80 -13.82 -2.10 -8.71
CA PHE A 80 -13.63 -1.93 -10.15
C PHE A 80 -14.51 -0.77 -10.67
N ASN A 81 -13.95 0.08 -11.52
CA ASN A 81 -14.50 1.35 -12.00
C ASN A 81 -14.68 2.46 -10.93
N ALA A 82 -14.03 2.36 -9.77
CA ALA A 82 -14.00 3.48 -8.82
C ALA A 82 -13.31 4.72 -9.41
N THR A 83 -13.70 5.92 -8.96
CA THR A 83 -12.99 7.17 -9.28
C THR A 83 -11.91 7.43 -8.23
N VAL A 84 -10.64 7.50 -8.67
CA VAL A 84 -9.48 7.82 -7.82
C VAL A 84 -9.00 9.24 -8.16
N PHE A 85 -8.74 10.12 -7.19
CA PHE A 85 -8.34 11.51 -7.46
C PHE A 85 -6.83 11.76 -7.32
N TYR A 86 -6.16 11.87 -8.48
CA TYR A 86 -5.01 12.73 -8.86
C TYR A 86 -4.56 12.21 -10.24
N ARG A 87 -5.00 12.84 -11.33
CA ARG A 87 -4.71 12.46 -12.75
C ARG A 87 -5.00 11.02 -13.19
N MET A 88 -5.60 10.18 -12.35
CA MET A 88 -6.30 8.95 -12.71
C MET A 88 -7.80 9.24 -12.65
N ARG A 89 -8.61 8.67 -13.55
CA ARG A 89 -10.06 9.00 -13.62
C ARG A 89 -10.95 7.80 -13.32
N ILE A 90 -10.51 6.60 -13.67
CA ILE A 90 -11.26 5.35 -13.51
C ILE A 90 -10.27 4.24 -13.15
N ALA A 91 -10.68 3.39 -12.21
CA ALA A 91 -9.98 2.24 -11.70
C ALA A 91 -10.37 1.00 -12.55
N ASP A 92 -9.88 0.91 -13.79
CA ASP A 92 -10.35 -0.03 -14.84
C ASP A 92 -9.29 -1.05 -15.31
N ASN A 93 -8.17 -1.19 -14.61
CA ASN A 93 -7.06 -2.04 -14.99
C ASN A 93 -6.77 -3.14 -13.93
N PRO A 94 -7.47 -4.29 -14.01
CA PRO A 94 -7.44 -5.36 -13.01
C PRO A 94 -6.05 -5.86 -12.61
N ARG A 95 -5.43 -5.33 -11.55
CA ARG A 95 -4.13 -5.77 -10.99
C ARG A 95 -3.91 -5.22 -9.57
N ALA A 96 -2.78 -5.60 -8.97
CA ALA A 96 -2.17 -4.89 -7.85
C ALA A 96 -1.10 -3.90 -8.36
N TRP A 97 -1.26 -2.62 -8.02
CA TRP A 97 -0.45 -1.48 -8.48
C TRP A 97 0.27 -0.81 -7.31
N ALA A 98 1.57 -0.59 -7.44
CA ALA A 98 2.33 0.21 -6.48
C ALA A 98 2.17 1.70 -6.78
N PHE A 99 1.85 2.48 -5.75
CA PHE A 99 1.91 3.94 -5.78
C PHE A 99 2.92 4.38 -4.72
N ARG A 100 4.05 4.91 -5.16
CA ARG A 100 5.20 5.15 -4.28
C ARG A 100 5.92 6.44 -4.63
N CYS A 101 6.72 6.93 -3.69
CA CYS A 101 7.73 7.91 -4.03
C CYS A 101 8.76 7.29 -5.00
N HIS A 102 9.15 8.06 -6.02
CA HIS A 102 10.15 7.64 -7.00
C HIS A 102 11.59 7.95 -6.56
N ILE A 103 11.76 8.56 -5.38
CA ILE A 103 13.07 8.65 -4.71
C ILE A 103 13.31 7.33 -4.00
N GLU A 104 14.34 6.61 -4.44
CA GLU A 104 14.63 5.25 -3.98
C GLU A 104 14.84 5.19 -2.46
N ALA A 105 15.55 6.16 -1.89
CA ALA A 105 15.72 6.27 -0.44
C ALA A 105 14.39 6.40 0.30
N HIS A 106 13.42 7.16 -0.22
CA HIS A 106 12.12 7.30 0.41
C HIS A 106 11.30 6.02 0.32
N PHE A 107 11.36 5.34 -0.84
CA PHE A 107 10.72 4.03 -1.01
C PHE A 107 11.30 2.99 -0.05
N TYR A 108 12.63 2.91 0.04
CA TYR A 108 13.32 2.02 0.97
C TYR A 108 12.95 2.29 2.43
N LEU A 109 12.70 3.56 2.76
CA LEU A 109 12.25 3.99 4.09
C LEU A 109 10.73 3.87 4.32
N GLY A 110 9.96 3.35 3.36
CA GLY A 110 8.55 2.97 3.54
C GLY A 110 7.52 3.89 2.87
N MET A 111 7.94 4.86 2.04
CA MET A 111 7.05 5.81 1.36
C MET A 111 6.36 5.20 0.14
N GLY A 112 5.33 4.40 0.37
CA GLY A 112 4.51 3.85 -0.68
C GLY A 112 3.26 3.14 -0.17
N VAL A 113 2.37 2.84 -1.10
CA VAL A 113 1.13 2.10 -0.88
C VAL A 113 0.89 1.18 -2.08
N VAL A 114 0.02 0.19 -1.89
CA VAL A 114 -0.43 -0.69 -2.97
C VAL A 114 -1.93 -0.56 -3.11
N PHE A 115 -2.39 -0.41 -4.34
CA PHE A 115 -3.79 -0.46 -4.73
C PHE A 115 -4.06 -1.80 -5.43
N ALA A 116 -5.16 -2.46 -5.11
CA ALA A 116 -5.62 -3.63 -5.81
C ALA A 116 -7.03 -3.40 -6.34
N GLU A 117 -7.25 -3.71 -7.62
CA GLU A 117 -8.56 -3.56 -8.26
C GLU A 117 -8.87 -4.76 -9.15
N GLY A 118 -10.15 -5.14 -9.19
CA GLY A 118 -10.68 -6.11 -10.16
C GLY A 118 -9.98 -7.46 -10.20
N ILE A 119 -9.35 -7.93 -9.12
CA ILE A 119 -8.52 -9.16 -9.12
C ILE A 119 -9.28 -10.38 -9.64
N GLU A 120 -10.59 -10.42 -9.42
CA GLU A 120 -11.50 -11.45 -9.94
C GLU A 120 -11.55 -11.52 -11.47
N ARG A 121 -11.26 -10.41 -12.17
CA ARG A 121 -11.28 -10.29 -13.63
C ARG A 121 -9.97 -10.72 -14.30
N ILE A 122 -8.94 -11.02 -13.52
CA ILE A 122 -7.65 -11.45 -14.05
C ILE A 122 -7.77 -12.91 -14.51
N GLY A 123 -7.25 -13.21 -15.70
CA GLY A 123 -7.14 -14.58 -16.18
C GLY A 123 -6.16 -15.44 -15.36
N PRO A 124 -5.87 -16.67 -15.81
CA PRO A 124 -4.85 -17.51 -15.19
C PRO A 124 -3.50 -16.80 -15.13
N LEU A 125 -2.81 -16.90 -14.00
CA LEU A 125 -1.47 -16.34 -13.84
C LEU A 125 -0.44 -17.22 -14.56
N PRO A 126 0.59 -16.64 -15.21
CA PRO A 126 1.67 -17.41 -15.82
C PRO A 126 2.39 -18.29 -14.79
N SER A 127 2.68 -19.55 -15.13
CA SER A 127 3.38 -20.48 -14.24
C SER A 127 4.77 -19.97 -13.81
N SER A 128 5.41 -19.13 -14.64
CA SER A 128 6.71 -18.53 -14.34
C SER A 128 6.73 -17.66 -13.08
N ILE A 129 5.59 -17.06 -12.69
CA ILE A 129 5.49 -16.24 -11.47
C ILE A 129 5.03 -17.05 -10.26
N MET A 130 4.61 -18.31 -10.45
CA MET A 130 4.06 -19.17 -9.41
C MET A 130 5.14 -19.96 -8.65
N GLY A 131 6.43 -19.76 -8.96
CA GLY A 131 7.55 -20.44 -8.29
C GLY A 131 7.63 -20.19 -6.77
N TYR A 132 6.91 -19.19 -6.26
CA TYR A 132 6.76 -18.94 -4.82
C TYR A 132 5.84 -19.95 -4.12
N MET A 133 4.98 -20.66 -4.86
CA MET A 133 4.02 -21.64 -4.31
C MET A 133 4.55 -23.08 -4.31
N SER A 134 5.70 -23.36 -4.91
CA SER A 134 6.26 -24.72 -5.01
C SER A 134 7.13 -25.13 -3.81
N ARG A 135 7.15 -24.35 -2.74
CA ARG A 135 7.85 -24.69 -1.49
C ARG A 135 6.84 -25.11 -0.42
N ASN A 136 6.31 -26.33 -0.58
CA ASN A 136 5.77 -27.15 0.50
C ASN A 136 6.55 -28.47 0.51
#